data_AF-A0A6A4GYD8-F1
#
_entry.id   AF-A0A6A4GYD8-F1
#
_cell.length_a   1.000
_cell.length_b   1.000
_cell.length_c   1.000
_cell.angle_alpha   90.00
_cell.angle_beta   90.00
_cell.angle_gamma   90.00
#
_symmetry.space_group_name_H-M   'P 1'
#
loop_
_entity.id
_entity.type
_entity.pdbx_description
1 polymer ?
#
loop_
_entity_poly.entity_id
_entity_poly.type
_entity_poly.pdbx_seq_one_letter_code
_entity_poly.pdbx_strand_id
1 'polypeptide(L)'
;MRCENCKSETFLNLRVSISSIQDAFHKHHGLGTINLDRAKVEKVLQDGEKDLEDFATEILRLQSRILFIERQRDCLKCHLKDYGSLISPVRRLPNYILRVVFGYYNELHKSSTLERLRIAGVCSHWRSIIMSTPSFWSRI
;
A
#
# COMPACT_ATOMS: atom_id res chain seq x y z
N MET A 1 3.87 26.74 15.33
CA MET A 1 4.33 25.43 15.85
C MET A 1 5.57 25.03 15.07
N ARG A 2 6.73 24.96 15.74
CA ARG A 2 7.99 24.51 15.14
C ARG A 2 8.12 23.01 15.45
N CYS A 3 8.30 22.18 14.41
CA CYS A 3 8.54 20.75 14.59
C CYS A 3 9.93 20.53 15.17
N GLU A 4 10.03 19.94 16.36
CA GLU A 4 11.29 19.64 17.05
C GLU A 4 12.11 18.55 16.32
N ASN A 5 11.49 17.80 15.42
CA ASN A 5 12.13 16.74 14.62
C ASN A 5 12.88 17.24 13.37
N CYS A 6 12.83 18.54 13.04
CA CYS A 6 13.62 19.08 11.94
C CYS A 6 15.11 19.26 12.27
N LYS A 7 15.54 19.02 13.52
CA LYS A 7 16.90 19.35 13.97
C LYS A 7 17.89 18.19 13.98
N SER A 8 17.45 16.93 13.88
CA SER A 8 18.33 15.81 14.30
C SER A 8 18.95 14.98 13.18
N GLU A 9 18.42 14.90 11.96
CA GLU A 9 18.94 13.89 11.01
C GLU A 9 19.25 14.34 9.57
N THR A 10 18.79 15.49 9.07
CA THR A 10 18.75 15.68 7.59
C THR A 10 19.82 16.61 6.99
N PHE A 11 20.55 17.39 7.79
CA PHE A 11 21.48 18.40 7.25
C PHE A 11 22.97 18.09 7.44
N LEU A 12 23.33 16.88 7.85
CA LEU A 12 24.72 16.56 8.25
C LEU A 12 25.74 16.57 7.09
N ASN A 13 25.30 16.65 5.83
CA ASN A 13 26.18 16.57 4.65
C ASN A 13 25.93 17.68 3.61
N LEU A 14 25.43 18.86 4.00
CA LEU A 14 25.37 19.96 3.04
C LEU A 14 26.77 20.48 2.74
N ARG A 15 27.07 20.63 1.45
CA ARG A 15 28.25 21.35 0.98
C ARG A 15 28.10 22.85 1.25
N VAL A 16 26.86 23.36 1.21
CA VAL A 16 26.58 24.78 1.49
C VAL A 16 25.82 24.97 2.79
N SER A 17 26.39 25.78 3.70
CA SER A 17 25.64 26.25 4.87
C SER A 17 24.76 27.46 4.52
N ILE A 18 23.46 27.34 4.85
CA ILE A 18 22.48 28.43 4.68
C ILE A 18 22.88 29.68 5.47
N SER A 19 23.47 29.52 6.66
CA SER A 19 23.94 30.66 7.47
C SER A 19 25.06 31.43 6.76
N SER A 20 25.95 30.72 6.07
CA SER A 20 27.05 31.32 5.31
C SER A 20 26.56 32.14 4.11
N ILE A 21 25.46 31.72 3.48
CA ILE A 21 24.81 32.49 2.40
C ILE A 21 24.20 33.78 2.97
N GLN A 22 23.45 33.68 4.07
CA GLN A 22 22.79 34.81 4.71
C GLN A 22 23.81 35.86 5.20
N ASP A 23 24.91 35.42 5.80
CA ASP A 23 25.99 36.28 6.26
C ASP A 23 26.66 37.03 5.10
N ALA A 24 26.83 36.37 3.95
CA ALA A 24 27.37 37.01 2.74
C ALA A 24 26.46 38.13 2.23
N PHE A 25 25.14 37.90 2.20
CA PHE A 25 24.17 38.93 1.83
C PHE A 25 24.16 40.10 2.81
N HIS A 26 24.23 39.84 4.12
CA HIS A 26 24.33 40.89 5.13
C HIS A 26 25.59 41.76 4.98
N LYS A 27 26.74 41.14 4.69
CA LYS A 27 28.02 41.87 4.52
C LYS A 27 28.06 42.79 3.30
N HIS A 28 27.32 42.46 2.23
CA HIS A 28 27.34 43.24 0.99
C HIS A 28 26.11 44.13 0.80
N HIS A 29 25.18 44.16 1.76
CA HIS A 29 23.99 44.98 1.69
C HIS A 29 24.34 46.48 1.63
N GLY A 30 24.06 47.13 0.50
CA GLY A 30 24.33 48.55 0.27
C GLY A 30 25.78 48.91 -0.08
N LEU A 31 26.72 47.94 -0.12
CA LEU A 31 28.16 48.19 -0.35
C LEU A 31 28.63 47.95 -1.79
N GLY A 32 27.71 47.67 -2.72
CA GLY A 32 28.05 47.25 -4.08
C GLY A 32 28.83 45.92 -4.11
N THR A 33 29.08 45.38 -5.30
CA THR A 33 29.73 44.07 -5.48
C THR A 33 31.22 44.16 -5.79
N ILE A 34 31.83 45.34 -5.70
CA ILE A 34 33.23 45.59 -6.09
C ILE A 34 34.24 44.74 -5.30
N ASN A 35 33.92 44.41 -4.04
CA ASN A 35 34.77 43.57 -3.17
C ASN A 35 34.25 42.12 -3.07
N LEU A 36 33.29 41.72 -3.91
CA LEU A 36 32.73 40.37 -3.89
C LEU A 36 33.68 39.41 -4.60
N ASP A 37 34.17 38.40 -3.87
CA ASP A 37 34.95 37.32 -4.46
C ASP A 37 34.04 36.44 -5.33
N ARG A 38 34.08 36.69 -6.64
CA ARG A 38 33.28 35.97 -7.63
C ARG A 38 33.52 34.46 -7.59
N ALA A 39 34.77 34.02 -7.41
CA ALA A 39 35.10 32.59 -7.40
C ALA A 39 34.45 31.89 -6.20
N LYS A 40 34.40 32.57 -5.05
CA LYS A 40 33.71 32.07 -3.86
C LYS A 40 32.20 31.96 -4.07
N VAL A 41 31.57 32.94 -4.71
CA VAL A 41 30.13 32.90 -5.03
C VAL A 41 29.83 31.75 -5.98
N GLU A 42 30.63 31.60 -7.03
CA GLU A 42 30.45 30.56 -8.05
C GLU A 42 30.61 29.15 -7.45
N LYS A 43 31.57 28.96 -6.54
CA LYS A 43 31.71 27.72 -5.79
C LYS A 43 30.49 27.41 -4.92
N VAL A 44 29.96 28.41 -4.20
CA VAL A 44 28.75 28.24 -3.37
C VAL A 44 27.55 27.87 -4.23
N LEU A 45 27.41 28.44 -5.42
CA LEU A 45 26.34 28.06 -6.36
C LEU A 45 26.50 26.61 -6.82
N GLN A 46 27.70 26.20 -7.26
CA GLN A 46 27.97 24.83 -7.69
C GLN A 46 27.72 23.79 -6.58
N ASP A 47 28.21 24.08 -5.37
CA ASP A 47 28.01 23.22 -4.20
C ASP A 47 26.51 23.10 -3.88
N GLY A 48 25.75 24.20 -3.98
CA GLY A 48 24.31 24.22 -3.75
C GLY A 48 23.51 23.47 -4.81
N GLU A 49 23.86 23.60 -6.09
CA GLU A 49 23.29 22.82 -7.19
C GLU A 49 23.52 21.32 -6.98
N LYS A 50 24.72 20.94 -6.53
CA LYS A 50 25.02 19.53 -6.23
C LYS A 50 24.22 19.00 -5.04
N ASP A 51 24.05 19.80 -3.98
CA ASP A 51 23.20 19.43 -2.84
C ASP A 51 21.73 19.23 -3.28
N LEU A 52 21.21 20.11 -4.15
CA LEU A 52 19.86 19.99 -4.70
C LEU A 52 19.66 18.71 -5.52
N GLU A 53 20.63 18.34 -6.36
CA GLU A 53 20.59 17.10 -7.14
C GLU A 53 20.59 15.86 -6.24
N ASP A 54 21.42 15.88 -5.20
CA ASP A 54 21.50 14.79 -4.23
C ASP A 54 20.18 14.65 -3.46
N PHE A 55 19.54 15.76 -3.08
CA PHE A 55 18.20 15.73 -2.48
C PHE A 55 17.14 15.20 -3.43
N ALA A 56 17.14 15.61 -4.70
CA ALA A 56 16.20 15.10 -5.69
C ALA A 56 16.32 13.56 -5.84
N THR A 57 17.55 13.06 -5.93
CA THR A 57 17.84 11.62 -6.00
C THR A 57 17.32 10.89 -4.75
N GLU A 58 17.57 11.44 -3.57
CA GLU A 58 17.15 10.83 -2.31
C GLU A 58 15.62 10.83 -2.14
N ILE A 59 14.95 11.92 -2.57
CA ILE A 59 13.48 11.99 -2.63
C ILE A 59 12.93 10.87 -3.51
N LEU A 60 13.48 10.68 -4.72
CA LEU A 60 13.04 9.63 -5.63
C LEU A 60 13.26 8.23 -5.04
N ARG A 61 14.40 8.01 -4.37
CA ARG A 61 14.71 6.75 -3.67
C ARG A 61 13.69 6.45 -2.57
N LEU A 62 13.39 7.44 -1.72
CA LEU A 62 12.44 7.30 -0.62
C LEU A 62 11.00 7.11 -1.12
N GLN A 63 10.57 7.85 -2.14
CA GLN A 63 9.27 7.67 -2.78
C GLN A 63 9.12 6.25 -3.35
N SER A 64 10.15 5.76 -4.03
CA SER A 64 10.18 4.37 -4.54
C SER A 64 10.06 3.35 -3.40
N ARG A 65 10.73 3.61 -2.26
CA ARG A 65 10.65 2.74 -1.08
C ARG A 65 9.26 2.76 -0.44
N ILE A 66 8.60 3.91 -0.37
CA ILE A 66 7.22 4.04 0.12
C ILE A 66 6.29 3.19 -0.74
N LEU A 67 6.30 3.40 -2.07
CA LEU A 67 5.44 2.66 -2.99
C LEU A 67 5.65 1.14 -2.90
N PHE A 68 6.90 0.70 -2.74
CA PHE A 68 7.22 -0.71 -2.56
C PHE A 68 6.61 -1.29 -1.28
N ILE A 69 6.74 -0.59 -0.15
CA ILE A 69 6.18 -1.02 1.14
C ILE A 69 4.65 -1.01 1.09
N GLU A 70 4.03 0.00 0.48
CA GLU A 70 2.57 0.06 0.31
C GLU A 70 2.05 -1.14 -0.49
N ARG A 71 2.73 -1.51 -1.58
CA ARG A 71 2.40 -2.71 -2.36
C ARG A 71 2.47 -3.98 -1.52
N GLN A 72 3.51 -4.13 -0.69
CA GLN A 72 3.61 -5.29 0.21
C GLN A 72 2.48 -5.34 1.23
N ARG A 73 2.19 -4.19 1.87
CA ARG A 73 1.09 -4.05 2.84
C ARG A 73 -0.23 -4.46 2.20
N ASP A 74 -0.52 -3.97 1.00
CA ASP A 74 -1.80 -4.22 0.34
C ASP A 74 -1.92 -5.68 -0.12
N CYS A 75 -0.82 -6.27 -0.60
CA CYS A 75 -0.75 -7.70 -0.90
C CYS A 75 -1.05 -8.56 0.35
N LEU A 76 -0.38 -8.27 1.47
CA LEU A 76 -0.61 -8.99 2.72
C LEU A 76 -2.05 -8.83 3.21
N LYS A 77 -2.62 -7.63 3.11
CA LYS A 77 -4.01 -7.36 3.48
C LYS A 77 -5.00 -8.21 2.67
N CYS A 78 -4.77 -8.37 1.37
CA CYS A 78 -5.57 -9.27 0.52
C CYS A 78 -5.46 -10.72 0.98
N HIS A 79 -4.24 -11.22 1.20
CA HIS A 79 -4.04 -12.60 1.67
C HIS A 79 -4.67 -12.87 3.04
N LEU A 80 -4.56 -11.92 3.98
CA LEU A 80 -5.17 -12.05 5.31
C LEU A 80 -6.70 -12.05 5.23
N LYS A 81 -7.30 -11.28 4.32
CA LYS A 81 -8.75 -11.31 4.07
C LYS A 81 -9.18 -12.69 3.56
N ASP A 82 -8.45 -13.26 2.62
CA ASP A 82 -8.73 -14.59 2.09
C ASP A 82 -8.58 -15.67 3.16
N TYR A 83 -7.54 -15.57 4.00
CA TYR A 83 -7.35 -16.47 5.13
C TYR A 83 -8.43 -16.31 6.20
N GLY A 84 -8.87 -15.08 6.48
CA GLY A 84 -10.02 -14.81 7.34
C GLY A 84 -11.32 -15.47 6.85
N SER A 85 -11.46 -15.74 5.55
CA SER A 85 -12.61 -16.50 5.03
C SER A 85 -12.68 -17.94 5.57
N LEU A 86 -11.56 -18.50 6.07
CA LEU A 86 -11.52 -19.83 6.69
C LEU A 86 -12.35 -19.91 7.98
N ILE A 87 -12.45 -18.81 8.71
CA ILE A 87 -13.23 -18.72 9.95
C ILE A 87 -14.67 -18.25 9.72
N SER A 88 -15.08 -18.06 8.46
CA SER A 88 -16.46 -17.70 8.11
C SER A 88 -17.46 -18.73 8.67
N PRO A 89 -18.60 -18.29 9.25
CA PRO A 89 -19.64 -19.18 9.76
C PRO A 89 -20.04 -20.27 8.76
N VAL A 90 -20.08 -19.94 7.47
CA VAL A 90 -20.44 -20.88 6.39
C VAL A 90 -19.55 -22.12 6.32
N ARG A 91 -18.28 -22.01 6.71
CA ARG A 91 -17.33 -23.15 6.75
C ARG A 91 -17.40 -23.92 8.06
N ARG A 92 -18.04 -23.37 9.10
CA ARG A 92 -18.20 -23.97 10.43
C ARG A 92 -19.57 -24.63 10.60
N LEU A 93 -20.48 -24.47 9.64
CA LEU A 93 -21.79 -25.12 9.68
C LEU A 93 -21.62 -26.64 9.53
N PRO A 94 -22.23 -27.45 10.40
CA PRO A 94 -22.28 -28.89 10.23
C PRO A 94 -22.92 -29.25 8.88
N ASN A 95 -22.45 -30.34 8.26
CA ASN A 95 -22.96 -30.82 6.97
C ASN A 95 -24.49 -31.00 6.94
N TYR A 96 -25.08 -31.43 8.07
CA TYR A 96 -26.53 -31.59 8.19
C TYR A 96 -27.27 -30.26 7.98
N ILE A 97 -26.80 -29.17 8.60
CA ILE A 97 -27.43 -27.84 8.45
C ILE A 97 -27.30 -27.36 7.00
N LEU A 98 -26.14 -27.55 6.37
CA LEU A 98 -25.94 -27.21 4.96
C LEU A 98 -26.89 -28.00 4.04
N ARG A 99 -27.08 -29.30 4.29
CA ARG A 99 -28.04 -30.14 3.54
C ARG A 99 -29.47 -29.65 3.67
N VAL A 100 -29.90 -29.26 4.87
CA VAL A 100 -31.25 -28.71 5.10
C VAL A 100 -31.44 -27.41 4.31
N VAL A 101 -30.48 -26.49 4.41
CA VAL A 101 -30.51 -25.20 3.68
C VAL A 101 -30.54 -25.43 2.16
N PHE A 102 -29.69 -26.32 1.64
CA PHE A 102 -29.67 -26.63 0.21
C PHE A 102 -30.95 -27.34 -0.25
N GLY A 103 -31.57 -28.16 0.61
CA GLY A 103 -32.88 -28.78 0.38
C GLY A 103 -33.95 -27.74 0.13
N TYR A 104 -34.13 -26.81 1.08
CA TYR A 104 -35.09 -25.71 0.95
C TYR A 104 -34.83 -24.86 -0.30
N TYR A 105 -33.58 -24.52 -0.56
CA TYR A 105 -33.24 -23.75 -1.76
C TYR A 105 -33.59 -24.52 -3.05
N ASN A 106 -33.31 -25.82 -3.11
CA ASN A 106 -33.62 -26.64 -4.28
C ASN A 106 -35.15 -26.75 -4.51
N GLU A 107 -35.95 -26.84 -3.45
CA GLU A 107 -37.42 -26.82 -3.53
C GLU A 107 -37.95 -25.48 -4.07
N LEU A 108 -37.45 -24.36 -3.52
CA LEU A 108 -37.83 -23.01 -3.98
C LEU A 108 -37.53 -22.79 -5.46
N HIS A 109 -36.43 -23.35 -5.94
CA HIS A 109 -35.98 -23.25 -7.33
C HIS A 109 -36.42 -24.41 -8.23
N LYS A 110 -37.46 -25.15 -7.83
CA LYS A 110 -38.09 -26.24 -8.60
C LYS A 110 -37.09 -27.25 -9.15
N SER A 111 -36.07 -27.60 -8.38
CA SER A 111 -35.05 -28.56 -8.83
C SER A 111 -34.36 -28.17 -10.14
N SER A 112 -34.13 -26.87 -10.36
CA SER A 112 -33.30 -26.38 -11.47
C SER A 112 -31.86 -26.86 -11.34
N THR A 113 -31.37 -27.57 -12.36
CA THR A 113 -29.97 -28.01 -12.44
C THR A 113 -29.00 -26.83 -12.37
N LEU A 114 -29.37 -25.69 -12.96
CA LEU A 114 -28.54 -24.48 -12.93
C LEU A 114 -28.35 -23.95 -11.50
N GLU A 115 -29.42 -23.93 -10.70
CA GLU A 115 -29.37 -23.44 -9.33
C GLU A 115 -28.59 -24.39 -8.41
N ARG A 116 -28.72 -25.72 -8.62
CA ARG A 116 -27.85 -26.70 -7.95
C ARG A 116 -26.36 -26.47 -8.26
N LEU A 117 -26.03 -26.21 -9.52
CA LEU A 117 -24.66 -25.91 -9.94
C LEU A 117 -24.17 -24.57 -9.38
N ARG A 118 -25.04 -23.58 -9.20
CA ARG A 118 -24.70 -22.29 -8.55
C ARG A 118 -24.29 -22.50 -7.10
N ILE A 119 -25.04 -23.27 -6.31
CA ILE A 119 -24.65 -23.57 -4.92
C ILE A 119 -23.35 -24.39 -4.91
N ALA A 120 -23.21 -25.38 -5.80
CA ALA A 120 -21.98 -26.16 -5.94
C ALA A 120 -20.78 -25.32 -6.43
N GLY A 121 -21.02 -24.10 -6.91
CA GLY A 121 -20.00 -23.13 -7.32
C GLY A 121 -19.35 -22.38 -6.16
N VAL A 122 -19.98 -22.34 -4.98
CA VAL A 122 -19.54 -21.50 -3.85
C VAL A 122 -18.19 -21.94 -3.27
N CYS A 123 -18.03 -23.24 -2.98
CA CYS A 123 -16.75 -23.81 -2.54
C CYS A 123 -16.69 -25.33 -2.75
N SER A 124 -15.51 -25.92 -2.64
CA SER A 124 -15.30 -27.37 -2.79
C SER A 124 -16.09 -28.21 -1.77
N HIS A 125 -16.25 -27.71 -0.54
CA HIS A 125 -17.02 -28.39 0.50
C HIS A 125 -18.52 -28.44 0.16
N TRP A 126 -19.10 -27.32 -0.30
CA TRP A 126 -20.50 -27.27 -0.72
C TRP A 126 -20.75 -28.18 -1.93
N ARG A 127 -19.84 -28.16 -2.91
CA ARG A 127 -19.86 -29.08 -4.05
C ARG A 127 -19.86 -30.54 -3.59
N SER A 128 -18.99 -30.90 -2.65
CA SER A 128 -18.92 -32.26 -2.11
C SER A 128 -20.22 -32.68 -1.43
N ILE A 129 -20.85 -31.81 -0.64
CA ILE A 129 -22.14 -32.08 0.00
C ILE A 129 -23.24 -32.30 -1.04
N ILE A 130 -23.33 -31.43 -2.05
CA ILE A 130 -24.37 -31.53 -3.09
C ILE A 130 -24.18 -32.79 -3.93
N MET A 131 -22.94 -33.09 -4.35
CA MET A 131 -22.64 -34.28 -5.16
C MET A 131 -22.84 -35.59 -4.39
N SER A 132 -22.59 -35.59 -3.08
CA SER A 132 -22.78 -36.77 -2.21
C SER A 132 -24.21 -36.98 -1.71
N THR A 133 -25.15 -36.09 -2.07
CA THR A 133 -26.54 -36.17 -1.61
C THR A 133 -27.44 -36.56 -2.80
N PRO A 134 -27.84 -37.84 -2.92
CA PRO A 134 -28.54 -38.36 -4.09
C PRO A 134 -29.86 -37.64 -4.41
N SER A 135 -30.57 -37.17 -3.39
CA SER A 135 -31.86 -36.47 -3.55
C SER A 135 -31.78 -35.17 -4.36
N PHE A 136 -30.58 -34.58 -4.52
CA PHE A 136 -30.41 -33.43 -5.41
C PHE A 136 -30.30 -33.80 -6.90
N TRP A 137 -29.99 -35.04 -7.22
CA TRP A 137 -29.71 -35.49 -8.59
C TRP A 137 -30.64 -36.59 -9.09
N SER A 138 -31.36 -37.25 -8.18
CA SER A 138 -32.47 -38.10 -8.55
C SER A 138 -33.56 -37.25 -9.19
N ARG A 139 -33.65 -37.32 -10.52
CA ARG A 139 -34.86 -36.91 -11.23
C ARG A 139 -36.00 -37.79 -10.68
N ILE A 140 -36.95 -37.19 -9.99
CA ILE A 140 -38.30 -37.77 -9.92
C ILE A 140 -38.94 -37.51 -11.29
#